data_AF-A0A812D354-F1
#
_entry.id   AF-A0A812D354-F1
#
_cell.length_a   1.000
_cell.length_b   1.000
_cell.length_c   1.000
_cell.angle_alpha   90.00
_cell.angle_beta   90.00
_cell.angle_gamma   90.00
#
_symmetry.space_group_name_H-M   'P 1'
#
loop_
_entity.id
_entity.type
_entity.pdbx_description
1 polymer ?
#
loop_
_entity_poly.entity_id
_entity_poly.type
_entity_poly.pdbx_seq_one_letter_code
_entity_poly.pdbx_strand_id
1 'polypeptide(L)'
;MLIKIHKLYLSIYLSIYLSIYLSIYVWKTRNKHQLPSCRKKVSGTTVSTPCQIKMADNEPQNNAEIEVEEEIDCEEGSEDAPQSGVTSELTNELMQNPSVLAALQDRLDSIVGTPSTYIQNLPKSVKRRIKALKKLQYETTKVEAEFYEELHKLECKFAEKYAPFYNKRKDIINANVEPTDEECEWTSDEDDEIVEGINKTTIEEKPAENKEPEVEVLDENTKGIPHFWLTVFKNVDMLSEMVQENDEPILKHLTDIKCVFSEKNPMGFTLEFYFETNDYFKNSILTKKYIMKSEPDEGDPFSFEGPEIIKCSGCQIEWKKGKDVTVKVVKKKLKHKGRGTTRTVTKTVENDSFFNFFNPPTPPEDEAEMDENAEAILAADFEIGHFIRERIIPRAVLYFTGEALEDEDEYDEEGDEEETDGKRDCKQQ
;
A
#
# COMPACT_ATOMS: atom_id res chain seq x y z
N MET A 1 32.67 -4.03 20.37
CA MET A 1 32.35 -4.60 19.03
C MET A 1 30.87 -4.34 18.69
N LEU A 2 29.93 -4.61 19.61
CA LEU A 2 28.50 -4.27 19.49
C LEU A 2 28.20 -2.79 19.13
N ILE A 3 28.88 -1.82 19.75
CA ILE A 3 28.67 -0.38 19.45
C ILE A 3 29.00 -0.03 17.99
N LYS A 4 29.97 -0.73 17.37
CA LYS A 4 30.31 -0.49 15.96
C LYS A 4 29.28 -1.09 15.01
N ILE A 5 28.68 -2.22 15.37
CA ILE A 5 27.61 -2.87 14.62
C ILE A 5 26.32 -2.03 14.72
N HIS A 6 25.99 -1.52 15.91
CA HIS A 6 24.84 -0.65 16.11
C HIS A 6 24.96 0.67 15.33
N LYS A 7 26.15 1.27 15.28
CA LYS A 7 26.40 2.46 14.45
C LYS A 7 26.31 2.19 12.95
N LEU A 8 26.76 1.01 12.48
CA LEU A 8 26.58 0.63 11.08
C LEU A 8 25.10 0.39 10.76
N TYR A 9 24.37 -0.27 11.65
CA TYR A 9 22.95 -0.53 11.49
C TYR A 9 22.14 0.77 11.45
N LEU A 10 22.35 1.69 12.40
CA LEU A 10 21.73 3.01 12.36
C LEU A 10 22.11 3.78 11.10
N SER A 11 23.38 3.72 10.67
CA SER A 11 23.81 4.44 9.47
C SER A 11 23.15 3.91 8.19
N ILE A 12 22.95 2.59 8.09
CA ILE A 12 22.28 1.97 6.95
C ILE A 12 20.78 2.26 7.01
N TYR A 13 20.17 2.11 8.19
CA TYR A 13 18.76 2.39 8.41
C TYR A 13 18.40 3.85 8.12
N LEU A 14 19.17 4.81 8.66
CA LEU A 14 18.99 6.23 8.34
C LEU A 14 19.23 6.52 6.86
N SER A 15 20.19 5.87 6.20
CA SER A 15 20.44 6.10 4.77
C SER A 15 19.27 5.61 3.89
N ILE A 16 18.68 4.47 4.23
CA ILE A 16 17.52 3.93 3.51
C ILE A 16 16.30 4.81 3.79
N TYR A 17 16.06 5.16 5.05
CA TYR A 17 14.95 6.00 5.47
C TYR A 17 15.01 7.39 4.83
N LEU A 18 16.18 8.06 4.85
CA LEU A 18 16.37 9.34 4.16
C LEU A 18 16.18 9.21 2.64
N SER A 19 16.62 8.12 2.01
CA SER A 19 16.44 7.93 0.56
C SER A 19 14.96 7.79 0.19
N ILE A 20 14.18 7.05 0.98
CA ILE A 20 12.74 6.89 0.80
C ILE A 20 12.03 8.23 1.06
N TYR A 21 12.38 8.89 2.17
CA TYR A 21 11.79 10.18 2.54
C TYR A 21 12.08 11.28 1.51
N LEU A 22 13.31 11.37 0.99
CA LEU A 22 13.65 12.29 -0.10
C LEU A 22 12.89 11.96 -1.38
N SER A 23 12.67 10.68 -1.69
CA SER A 23 11.89 10.26 -2.87
C SER A 23 10.42 10.66 -2.75
N ILE A 24 9.83 10.46 -1.57
CA ILE A 24 8.46 10.88 -1.24
C ILE A 24 8.34 12.40 -1.20
N TYR A 25 9.31 13.11 -0.61
CA TYR A 25 9.34 14.57 -0.54
C TYR A 25 9.47 15.18 -1.94
N VAL A 26 10.33 14.62 -2.79
CA VAL A 26 10.47 15.01 -4.21
C VAL A 26 9.19 14.72 -4.97
N TRP A 27 8.49 13.61 -4.70
CA TRP A 27 7.19 13.32 -5.30
C TRP A 27 6.09 14.30 -4.85
N LYS A 28 6.00 14.59 -3.54
CA LYS A 28 5.01 15.50 -2.94
C LYS A 28 5.21 16.96 -3.37
N THR A 29 6.46 17.41 -3.49
CA THR A 29 6.79 18.73 -4.04
C THR A 29 6.49 18.83 -5.54
N ARG A 30 6.60 17.73 -6.29
CA ARG A 30 6.24 17.67 -7.71
C ARG A 30 4.72 17.69 -7.95
N ASN A 31 3.93 17.15 -7.02
CA ASN A 31 2.48 16.98 -7.17
C ASN A 31 1.63 18.08 -6.49
N LYS A 32 2.23 18.98 -5.68
CA LYS A 32 1.52 20.11 -5.05
C LYS A 32 0.96 21.16 -6.03
N HIS A 33 1.29 21.11 -7.33
CA HIS A 33 0.83 22.07 -8.34
C HIS A 33 -0.31 21.57 -9.26
N GLN A 34 -0.90 20.40 -9.00
CA GLN A 34 -2.02 19.89 -9.80
C GLN A 34 -3.28 19.63 -8.96
N LEU A 35 -3.98 20.70 -8.62
CA LEU A 35 -5.43 20.62 -8.40
C LEU A 35 -6.11 21.78 -9.15
N PRO A 36 -6.76 21.54 -10.31
CA PRO A 36 -7.73 22.47 -10.84
C PRO A 36 -9.12 22.17 -10.25
N SER A 37 -9.64 23.19 -9.57
CA SER A 37 -11.03 23.35 -9.15
C SER A 37 -12.03 23.07 -10.29
N CYS A 38 -13.09 22.33 -9.97
CA CYS A 38 -14.24 22.00 -10.81
C CYS A 38 -14.83 23.17 -11.63
N ARG A 39 -15.19 22.94 -12.90
CA ARG A 39 -16.39 23.57 -13.52
C ARG A 39 -16.98 22.74 -14.67
N LYS A 40 -18.20 22.23 -14.43
CA LYS A 40 -19.13 21.62 -15.39
C LYS A 40 -19.37 22.51 -16.61
N LYS A 41 -19.41 21.94 -17.82
CA LYS A 41 -20.28 22.39 -18.92
C LYS A 41 -20.82 21.21 -19.72
N VAL A 42 -22.13 21.29 -19.97
CA VAL A 42 -22.99 20.37 -20.71
C VAL A 42 -23.18 20.89 -22.14
N SER A 43 -23.13 19.97 -23.13
CA SER A 43 -23.76 19.95 -24.46
C SER A 43 -22.80 19.28 -25.46
N GLY A 44 -23.17 18.53 -26.50
CA GLY A 44 -24.43 18.10 -27.08
C GLY A 44 -24.11 17.29 -28.36
N THR A 45 -24.89 16.24 -28.58
CA THR A 45 -25.11 15.34 -29.72
C THR A 45 -24.61 15.75 -31.13
N THR A 46 -23.97 14.83 -31.89
CA THR A 46 -24.49 14.19 -33.15
C THR A 46 -23.48 13.25 -33.88
N VAL A 47 -23.86 11.97 -33.98
CA VAL A 47 -23.88 11.01 -35.13
C VAL A 47 -22.82 11.11 -36.27
N SER A 48 -22.03 10.04 -36.48
CA SER A 48 -22.13 9.12 -37.66
C SER A 48 -21.05 8.01 -37.64
N THR A 49 -21.48 6.76 -37.89
CA THR A 49 -20.70 5.53 -38.18
C THR A 49 -20.81 5.22 -39.70
N PRO A 50 -20.26 4.12 -40.28
CA PRO A 50 -19.02 3.35 -40.03
C PRO A 50 -18.24 3.05 -41.36
N CYS A 51 -17.00 2.56 -41.31
CA CYS A 51 -16.49 1.73 -42.43
C CYS A 51 -15.41 0.70 -42.02
N GLN A 52 -15.90 -0.54 -41.88
CA GLN A 52 -15.38 -1.82 -42.35
C GLN A 52 -13.88 -2.18 -42.30
N ILE A 53 -13.67 -3.21 -41.49
CA ILE A 53 -12.67 -4.29 -41.51
C ILE A 53 -12.56 -4.96 -42.90
N LYS A 54 -11.33 -5.28 -43.32
CA LYS A 54 -11.01 -6.56 -44.00
C LYS A 54 -9.66 -7.09 -43.54
N MET A 55 -9.69 -8.27 -42.93
CA MET A 55 -8.55 -9.17 -42.75
C MET A 55 -8.26 -9.91 -44.07
N ALA A 56 -7.00 -10.31 -44.26
CA ALA A 56 -6.64 -11.45 -45.08
C ALA A 56 -5.29 -12.03 -44.60
N ASP A 57 -5.33 -13.31 -44.24
CA ASP A 57 -4.21 -14.19 -43.92
C ASP A 57 -3.29 -14.43 -45.12
N ASN A 58 -1.99 -14.66 -44.86
CA ASN A 58 -1.22 -15.76 -45.48
C ASN A 58 0.23 -15.82 -44.96
N GLU A 59 0.55 -16.91 -44.26
CA GLU A 59 1.85 -17.60 -44.31
C GLU A 59 1.83 -18.58 -45.52
N PRO A 60 2.97 -19.07 -46.09
CA PRO A 60 4.00 -19.82 -45.33
C PRO A 60 5.48 -19.80 -45.83
N GLN A 61 6.37 -20.17 -44.90
CA GLN A 61 7.59 -21.02 -44.99
C GLN A 61 8.73 -20.74 -46.01
N ASN A 62 9.94 -20.46 -45.48
CA ASN A 62 11.14 -21.35 -45.43
C ASN A 62 12.50 -20.75 -45.90
N ASN A 63 13.54 -21.10 -45.12
CA ASN A 63 14.99 -21.17 -45.39
C ASN A 63 15.81 -19.92 -45.78
N ALA A 64 16.81 -19.57 -44.96
CA ALA A 64 18.23 -19.90 -45.19
C ALA A 64 19.18 -19.06 -44.30
N GLU A 65 20.16 -19.74 -43.69
CA GLU A 65 21.36 -19.17 -43.05
C GLU A 65 22.18 -18.38 -44.07
N ILE A 66 22.64 -17.17 -43.70
CA ILE A 66 23.81 -16.53 -44.31
C ILE A 66 24.53 -15.70 -43.24
N GLU A 67 25.70 -16.20 -42.81
CA GLU A 67 26.79 -15.39 -42.25
C GLU A 67 27.40 -14.54 -43.37
N VAL A 68 27.58 -13.24 -43.15
CA VAL A 68 28.48 -12.41 -43.97
C VAL A 68 29.25 -11.47 -43.05
N GLU A 69 30.53 -11.79 -42.86
CA GLU A 69 31.59 -10.82 -42.60
C GLU A 69 31.72 -9.91 -43.84
N GLU A 70 31.69 -8.60 -43.65
CA GLU A 70 32.24 -7.66 -44.63
C GLU A 70 33.07 -6.59 -43.90
N GLU A 71 34.38 -6.80 -43.93
CA GLU A 71 35.35 -5.72 -44.01
C GLU A 71 35.14 -4.97 -45.34
N ILE A 72 34.95 -3.65 -45.29
CA ILE A 72 35.23 -2.78 -46.43
C ILE A 72 36.13 -1.64 -45.98
N ASP A 73 37.34 -1.74 -46.50
CA ASP A 73 38.40 -0.77 -46.63
C ASP A 73 37.92 0.42 -47.51
N CYS A 74 38.20 1.66 -47.08
CA CYS A 74 38.08 2.83 -47.94
C CYS A 74 39.27 3.76 -47.69
N GLU A 75 40.09 3.86 -48.73
CA GLU A 75 41.35 4.59 -48.85
C GLU A 75 41.26 6.09 -48.51
N GLU A 76 42.44 6.60 -48.13
CA GLU A 76 42.78 8.01 -47.93
C GLU A 76 42.49 8.85 -49.18
N GLY A 77 41.64 9.87 -48.99
CA GLY A 77 41.55 11.04 -49.87
C GLY A 77 41.80 12.28 -49.02
N SER A 78 42.97 12.88 -49.18
CA SER A 78 43.36 14.13 -48.56
C SER A 78 42.66 15.35 -49.16
N GLU A 79 42.53 16.37 -48.32
CA GLU A 79 42.42 17.82 -48.57
C GLU A 79 41.11 18.52 -48.15
N ASP A 80 41.34 19.56 -47.36
CA ASP A 80 40.48 20.67 -46.93
C ASP A 80 39.46 20.48 -45.79
N ALA A 81 40.00 20.53 -44.57
CA ALA A 81 39.26 20.95 -43.38
C ALA A 81 39.10 22.48 -43.34
N PRO A 82 37.88 23.03 -43.25
CA PRO A 82 37.67 24.33 -42.63
C PRO A 82 37.59 24.16 -41.11
N GLN A 83 38.43 24.89 -40.40
CA GLN A 83 38.48 24.98 -38.94
C GLN A 83 37.07 25.22 -38.34
N SER A 84 36.53 24.24 -37.59
CA SER A 84 35.29 24.40 -36.82
C SER A 84 35.56 24.90 -35.38
N GLY A 85 36.38 25.95 -35.24
CA GLY A 85 36.57 26.62 -33.95
C GLY A 85 35.32 27.38 -33.47
N VAL A 86 34.47 27.79 -34.42
CA VAL A 86 33.39 28.77 -34.16
C VAL A 86 32.17 28.15 -33.47
N THR A 87 31.90 26.84 -33.61
CA THR A 87 30.68 26.23 -33.05
C THR A 87 30.77 25.95 -31.55
N SER A 88 31.97 25.68 -31.01
CA SER A 88 32.14 25.43 -29.56
C SER A 88 32.15 26.73 -28.75
N GLU A 89 32.73 27.80 -29.31
CA GLU A 89 32.76 29.13 -28.69
C GLU A 89 31.37 29.77 -28.70
N LEU A 90 30.61 29.67 -29.80
CA LEU A 90 29.22 30.15 -29.83
C LEU A 90 28.33 29.42 -28.82
N THR A 91 28.49 28.09 -28.65
CA THR A 91 27.72 27.33 -27.65
C THR A 91 28.13 27.69 -26.22
N ASN A 92 29.40 28.02 -25.99
CA ASN A 92 29.87 28.47 -24.68
C ASN A 92 29.42 29.90 -24.36
N GLU A 93 29.38 30.81 -25.33
CA GLU A 93 28.83 32.17 -25.16
C GLU A 93 27.31 32.14 -24.92
N LEU A 94 26.57 31.29 -25.64
CA LEU A 94 25.12 31.12 -25.42
C LEU A 94 24.79 30.53 -24.05
N MET A 95 25.62 29.64 -23.50
CA MET A 95 25.47 29.08 -22.15
C MET A 95 25.97 30.02 -21.04
N GLN A 96 26.73 31.07 -21.35
CA GLN A 96 27.15 32.09 -20.38
C GLN A 96 26.18 33.27 -20.28
N ASN A 97 25.18 33.35 -21.16
CA ASN A 97 24.20 34.43 -21.14
C ASN A 97 23.06 34.10 -20.17
N PRO A 98 22.91 34.85 -19.04
CA PRO A 98 21.92 34.56 -18.01
C PRO A 98 20.48 34.59 -18.55
N SER A 99 20.21 35.38 -19.58
CA SER A 99 18.89 35.46 -20.20
C SER A 99 18.55 34.25 -21.08
N VAL A 100 19.57 33.61 -21.67
CA VAL A 100 19.41 32.40 -22.49
C VAL A 100 19.26 31.18 -21.60
N LEU A 101 20.03 31.10 -20.50
CA LEU A 101 19.85 30.09 -19.47
C LEU A 101 18.48 30.23 -18.78
N ALA A 102 18.05 31.45 -18.44
CA ALA A 102 16.72 31.68 -17.88
C ALA A 102 15.60 31.32 -18.88
N ALA A 103 15.75 31.63 -20.17
CA ALA A 103 14.77 31.23 -21.19
C ALA A 103 14.75 29.73 -21.48
N LEU A 104 15.88 29.04 -21.31
CA LEU A 104 15.97 27.57 -21.34
C LEU A 104 15.35 26.95 -20.09
N GLN A 105 15.58 27.55 -18.92
CA GLN A 105 15.01 27.16 -17.63
C GLN A 105 13.48 27.33 -17.66
N ASP A 106 12.96 28.48 -18.10
CA ASP A 106 11.53 28.74 -18.26
C ASP A 106 10.85 27.76 -19.24
N ARG A 107 11.56 27.35 -20.30
CA ARG A 107 11.07 26.32 -21.22
C ARG A 107 11.15 24.91 -20.64
N LEU A 108 12.16 24.61 -19.83
CA LEU A 108 12.29 23.32 -19.16
C LEU A 108 11.24 23.18 -18.04
N ASP A 109 10.97 24.26 -17.32
CA ASP A 109 9.94 24.35 -16.29
C ASP A 109 8.53 24.25 -16.90
N SER A 110 8.32 24.76 -18.12
CA SER A 110 7.07 24.55 -18.86
C SER A 110 6.90 23.13 -19.44
N ILE A 111 7.92 22.27 -19.37
CA ILE A 111 7.95 20.90 -19.97
C ILE A 111 7.77 19.81 -18.90
N VAL A 112 7.77 20.17 -17.61
CA VAL A 112 7.50 19.21 -16.53
C VAL A 112 6.03 18.77 -16.60
N GLY A 113 5.79 17.51 -16.97
CA GLY A 113 4.47 16.87 -16.91
C GLY A 113 3.69 16.73 -18.22
N THR A 114 4.24 17.14 -19.38
CA THR A 114 3.67 16.81 -20.71
C THR A 114 4.58 15.86 -21.47
N PRO A 115 4.07 14.96 -22.35
CA PRO A 115 4.90 14.14 -23.23
C PRO A 115 5.76 15.06 -24.08
N SER A 116 6.99 15.24 -23.63
CA SER A 116 7.85 16.35 -24.01
C SER A 116 8.02 16.40 -25.52
N THR A 117 7.39 17.40 -26.17
CA THR A 117 7.62 17.75 -27.58
C THR A 117 9.11 17.99 -27.84
N TYR A 118 9.85 18.37 -26.79
CA TYR A 118 11.31 18.45 -26.80
C TYR A 118 11.97 17.08 -27.05
N ILE A 119 11.58 15.99 -26.38
CA ILE A 119 12.11 14.63 -26.63
C ILE A 119 11.83 14.20 -28.08
N GLN A 120 10.66 14.57 -28.62
CA GLN A 120 10.30 14.29 -30.01
C GLN A 120 11.16 15.07 -31.02
N ASN A 121 11.67 16.24 -30.65
CA ASN A 121 12.52 17.08 -31.51
C ASN A 121 14.02 16.78 -31.37
N LEU A 122 14.42 15.85 -30.49
CA LEU A 122 15.83 15.50 -30.31
C LEU A 122 16.45 14.86 -31.58
N PRO A 123 17.73 15.13 -31.87
CA PRO A 123 18.46 14.47 -32.95
C PRO A 123 18.44 12.94 -32.81
N LYS A 124 18.50 12.23 -33.95
CA LYS A 124 18.51 10.75 -33.97
C LYS A 124 19.62 10.15 -33.09
N SER A 125 20.79 10.78 -33.06
CA SER A 125 21.92 10.37 -32.21
C SER A 125 21.58 10.43 -30.72
N VAL A 126 20.91 11.50 -30.28
CA VAL A 126 20.48 11.68 -28.89
C VAL A 126 19.36 10.70 -28.54
N LYS A 127 18.37 10.51 -29.42
CA LYS A 127 17.31 9.51 -29.23
C LYS A 127 17.87 8.08 -29.11
N ARG A 128 18.91 7.73 -29.87
CA ARG A 128 19.59 6.44 -29.76
C ARG A 128 20.26 6.26 -28.40
N ARG A 129 20.90 7.32 -27.87
CA ARG A 129 21.47 7.31 -26.51
C ARG A 129 20.38 7.12 -25.45
N ILE A 130 19.26 7.84 -25.54
CA ILE A 130 18.13 7.68 -24.61
C ILE A 130 17.56 6.26 -24.67
N LYS A 131 17.40 5.67 -25.86
CA LYS A 131 16.96 4.27 -25.99
C LYS A 131 17.95 3.29 -25.34
N ALA A 132 19.25 3.52 -25.49
CA ALA A 132 20.27 2.72 -24.82
C ALA A 132 20.19 2.85 -23.28
N LEU A 133 19.94 4.07 -22.77
CA LEU A 133 19.71 4.31 -21.34
C LEU A 133 18.44 3.60 -20.83
N LYS A 134 17.33 3.62 -21.59
CA LYS A 134 16.12 2.87 -21.24
C LYS A 134 16.37 1.36 -21.19
N LYS A 135 17.18 0.81 -22.11
CA LYS A 135 17.58 -0.59 -22.05
C LYS A 135 18.40 -0.88 -20.79
N LEU A 136 19.37 -0.02 -20.45
CA LEU A 136 20.13 -0.16 -19.21
C LEU A 136 19.22 -0.11 -17.98
N GLN A 137 18.25 0.80 -17.95
CA GLN A 137 17.26 0.88 -16.87
C GLN A 137 16.48 -0.44 -16.72
N TYR A 138 16.04 -1.04 -17.83
CA TYR A 138 15.35 -2.34 -17.78
C TYR A 138 16.24 -3.47 -17.23
N GLU A 139 17.52 -3.51 -17.59
CA GLU A 139 18.45 -4.48 -17.00
C GLU A 139 18.67 -4.21 -15.50
N THR A 140 18.68 -2.95 -15.06
CA THR A 140 18.70 -2.61 -13.62
C THR A 140 17.46 -3.15 -12.91
N THR A 141 16.27 -2.97 -13.48
CA THR A 141 15.01 -3.46 -12.90
C THR A 141 15.00 -4.98 -12.74
N LYS A 142 15.65 -5.75 -13.62
CA LYS A 142 15.81 -7.20 -13.42
C LYS A 142 16.66 -7.54 -12.19
N VAL A 143 17.73 -6.77 -11.95
CA VAL A 143 18.56 -6.96 -10.75
C VAL A 143 17.80 -6.54 -9.50
N GLU A 144 16.96 -5.50 -9.57
CA GLU A 144 16.06 -5.11 -8.47
C GLU A 144 15.04 -6.22 -8.16
N ALA A 145 14.47 -6.87 -9.18
CA ALA A 145 13.60 -8.03 -9.01
C ALA A 145 14.31 -9.18 -8.25
N GLU A 146 15.54 -9.52 -8.65
CA GLU A 146 16.36 -10.53 -7.94
C GLU A 146 16.65 -10.13 -6.49
N PHE A 147 16.91 -8.85 -6.22
CA PHE A 147 17.12 -8.33 -4.86
C PHE A 147 15.90 -8.59 -3.98
N TYR A 148 14.71 -8.33 -4.49
CA TYR A 148 13.47 -8.53 -3.74
C TYR A 148 13.12 -10.00 -3.54
N GLU A 149 13.46 -10.88 -4.48
CA GLU A 149 13.36 -12.33 -4.26
C GLU A 149 14.26 -12.81 -3.12
N GLU A 150 15.50 -12.32 -3.05
CA GLU A 150 16.42 -12.63 -1.95
C GLU A 150 15.95 -12.01 -0.63
N LEU A 151 15.37 -10.81 -0.66
CA LEU A 151 14.75 -10.18 0.51
C LEU A 151 13.61 -11.04 1.07
N HIS A 152 12.71 -11.55 0.22
CA HIS A 152 11.62 -12.43 0.64
C HIS A 152 12.14 -13.74 1.28
N LYS A 153 13.21 -14.34 0.74
CA LYS A 153 13.87 -15.51 1.37
C LYS A 153 14.43 -15.14 2.75
N LEU A 154 14.98 -13.94 2.90
CA LEU A 154 15.47 -13.44 4.17
C LEU A 154 14.32 -13.22 5.16
N GLU A 155 13.19 -12.67 4.72
CA GLU A 155 11.98 -12.51 5.52
C GLU A 155 11.49 -13.87 6.04
N CYS A 156 11.41 -14.89 5.18
CA CYS A 156 11.04 -16.25 5.58
C CYS A 156 11.96 -16.80 6.68
N LYS A 157 13.28 -16.63 6.51
CA LYS A 157 14.28 -17.04 7.50
C LYS A 157 14.16 -16.31 8.84
N PHE A 158 13.80 -15.02 8.83
CA PHE A 158 13.62 -14.25 10.06
C PHE A 158 12.26 -14.49 10.70
N ALA A 159 11.23 -14.86 9.93
CA ALA A 159 9.94 -15.29 10.47
C ALA A 159 10.10 -16.48 11.42
N GLU A 160 10.98 -17.45 11.09
CA GLU A 160 11.32 -18.56 12.00
C GLU A 160 11.96 -18.10 13.31
N LYS A 161 12.75 -17.01 13.28
CA LYS A 161 13.37 -16.43 14.48
C LYS A 161 12.41 -15.60 15.32
N TYR A 162 11.40 -14.99 14.70
CA TYR A 162 10.35 -14.26 15.40
C TYR A 162 9.31 -15.20 16.01
N ALA A 163 9.10 -16.37 15.42
CA ALA A 163 8.09 -17.34 15.85
C ALA A 163 8.13 -17.68 17.36
N PRO A 164 9.28 -17.91 18.02
CA PRO A 164 9.32 -18.14 19.47
C PRO A 164 8.76 -16.98 20.29
N PHE A 165 9.05 -15.73 19.89
CA PHE A 165 8.55 -14.54 20.59
C PHE A 165 7.04 -14.38 20.40
N TYR A 166 6.54 -14.57 19.18
CA TYR A 166 5.09 -14.50 18.90
C TYR A 166 4.31 -15.64 19.56
N ASN A 167 4.87 -16.84 19.60
CA ASN A 167 4.27 -17.97 20.33
C ASN A 167 4.23 -17.69 21.84
N LYS A 168 5.30 -17.14 22.42
CA LYS A 168 5.33 -16.75 23.83
C LYS A 168 4.30 -15.64 24.13
N ARG A 169 4.23 -14.62 23.28
CA ARG A 169 3.20 -13.56 23.37
C ARG A 169 1.80 -14.17 23.37
N LYS A 170 1.51 -15.09 22.45
CA LYS A 170 0.23 -15.82 22.41
C LYS A 170 -0.03 -16.54 23.73
N ASP A 171 0.96 -17.24 24.28
CA ASP A 171 0.78 -17.99 25.52
C ASP A 171 0.50 -17.09 26.72
N ILE A 172 1.11 -15.90 26.78
CA ILE A 172 0.82 -14.87 27.79
C ILE A 172 -0.59 -14.30 27.60
N ILE A 173 -0.95 -13.86 26.39
CA ILE A 173 -2.27 -13.28 26.08
C ILE A 173 -3.40 -14.24 26.49
N ASN A 174 -3.21 -15.55 26.29
CA ASN A 174 -4.24 -16.55 26.56
C ASN A 174 -4.12 -17.20 27.96
N ALA A 175 -3.24 -16.72 28.85
CA ALA A 175 -2.93 -17.32 30.16
C ALA A 175 -2.58 -18.82 30.12
N ASN A 176 -1.88 -19.24 29.07
CA ASN A 176 -1.24 -20.56 29.03
C ASN A 176 0.08 -20.57 29.83
N VAL A 177 0.73 -19.42 29.94
CA VAL A 177 1.97 -19.20 30.70
C VAL A 177 1.87 -17.86 31.42
N GLU A 178 2.09 -17.86 32.72
CA GLU A 178 2.24 -16.64 33.50
C GLU A 178 3.68 -16.12 33.39
N PRO A 179 3.90 -14.83 33.07
CA PRO A 179 5.22 -14.22 33.07
C PRO A 179 5.91 -14.32 34.44
N THR A 180 7.23 -14.47 34.45
CA THR A 180 8.02 -14.39 35.69
C THR A 180 8.35 -12.94 36.03
N ASP A 181 8.62 -12.62 37.30
CA ASP A 181 9.01 -11.27 37.73
C ASP A 181 10.16 -10.68 36.88
N GLU A 182 11.19 -11.47 36.58
CA GLU A 182 12.32 -11.06 35.72
C GLU A 182 11.92 -10.74 34.27
N GLU A 183 10.80 -11.28 33.78
CA GLU A 183 10.29 -11.04 32.43
C GLU A 183 9.39 -9.80 32.37
N CYS A 184 8.88 -9.37 33.53
CA CYS A 184 8.12 -8.14 33.69
C CYS A 184 9.02 -6.93 33.92
N GLU A 185 10.24 -7.12 34.44
CA GLU A 185 11.21 -6.04 34.61
C GLU A 185 11.77 -5.59 33.26
N TRP A 186 11.40 -4.38 32.83
CA TRP A 186 11.94 -3.75 31.63
C TRP A 186 12.63 -2.42 31.97
N THR A 187 13.78 -2.14 31.32
CA THR A 187 14.66 -1.03 31.71
C THR A 187 14.10 0.38 31.52
N SER A 188 12.90 0.54 30.96
CA SER A 188 12.20 1.83 30.91
C SER A 188 11.17 2.03 32.02
N ASP A 189 11.02 1.07 32.94
CA ASP A 189 10.10 1.17 34.08
C ASP A 189 10.56 2.19 35.15
N GLU A 190 11.62 2.98 34.91
CA GLU A 190 11.88 4.20 35.69
C GLU A 190 10.87 5.32 35.37
N ASP A 191 10.15 5.20 34.25
CA ASP A 191 9.03 6.07 33.85
C ASP A 191 7.70 5.25 33.95
N ASP A 192 7.12 5.20 35.16
CA ASP A 192 5.84 4.53 35.52
C ASP A 192 4.58 5.05 34.76
N GLU A 193 4.69 5.46 33.49
CA GLU A 193 3.57 6.03 32.71
C GLU A 193 2.58 4.98 32.20
N ILE A 194 2.94 3.70 32.13
CA ILE A 194 2.05 2.62 31.63
C ILE A 194 0.79 2.49 32.51
N VAL A 195 0.88 2.79 33.81
CA VAL A 195 -0.27 2.76 34.74
C VAL A 195 -1.12 4.04 34.63
N GLU A 196 -0.53 5.16 34.20
CA GLU A 196 -1.23 6.44 34.02
C GLU A 196 -1.88 6.59 32.63
N GLY A 197 -1.27 6.03 31.57
CA GLY A 197 -1.73 6.17 30.18
C GLY A 197 -3.07 5.51 29.89
N ILE A 198 -3.35 4.35 30.48
CA ILE A 198 -4.66 3.66 30.38
C ILE A 198 -5.79 4.53 30.98
N ASN A 199 -5.47 5.39 31.94
CA ASN A 199 -6.44 6.29 32.58
C ASN A 199 -6.59 7.65 31.87
N LYS A 200 -5.61 8.07 31.05
CA LYS A 200 -5.62 9.39 30.38
C LYS A 200 -6.22 9.38 28.97
N THR A 201 -6.23 8.26 28.26
CA THR A 201 -6.79 8.18 26.88
C THR A 201 -8.31 8.09 26.81
N THR A 202 -9.01 8.14 27.95
CA THR A 202 -10.47 8.34 27.96
C THR A 202 -10.74 9.79 28.40
N ILE A 203 -11.38 10.55 27.51
CA ILE A 203 -11.90 11.93 27.68
C ILE A 203 -10.97 13.04 27.14
N GLU A 204 -10.90 13.17 25.82
CA GLU A 204 -11.04 14.50 25.20
C GLU A 204 -12.35 14.54 24.41
N GLU A 205 -13.27 15.38 24.89
CA GLU A 205 -14.69 15.39 24.54
C GLU A 205 -14.94 16.04 23.18
N LYS A 206 -15.55 15.30 22.24
CA LYS A 206 -16.60 15.86 21.37
C LYS A 206 -17.95 15.36 21.90
N PRO A 207 -18.91 16.25 22.19
CA PRO A 207 -20.11 15.88 22.94
C PRO A 207 -21.09 15.16 22.01
N ALA A 208 -21.28 13.86 22.22
CA ALA A 208 -22.41 13.11 21.71
C ALA A 208 -23.03 12.29 22.86
N GLU A 209 -24.35 12.35 22.95
CA GLU A 209 -25.18 11.96 24.09
C GLU A 209 -25.00 10.49 24.55
N ASN A 210 -24.85 10.33 25.88
CA ASN A 210 -25.26 9.19 26.70
C ASN A 210 -24.88 7.77 26.25
N LYS A 211 -23.72 7.31 26.73
CA LYS A 211 -23.51 6.06 27.49
C LYS A 211 -22.07 6.04 27.99
N GLU A 212 -21.88 6.14 29.30
CA GLU A 212 -20.58 5.85 29.92
C GLU A 212 -20.19 4.41 29.53
N PRO A 213 -18.95 4.15 29.05
CA PRO A 213 -18.49 2.79 28.81
C PRO A 213 -18.47 2.05 30.15
N GLU A 214 -19.18 0.93 30.22
CA GLU A 214 -19.19 0.03 31.36
C GLU A 214 -17.78 -0.58 31.46
N VAL A 215 -16.91 0.01 32.28
CA VAL A 215 -15.56 -0.53 32.52
C VAL A 215 -15.74 -1.87 33.22
N GLU A 216 -15.50 -2.97 32.50
CA GLU A 216 -15.46 -4.31 33.10
C GLU A 216 -14.37 -4.30 34.18
N VAL A 217 -14.78 -4.32 35.44
CA VAL A 217 -13.84 -4.42 36.57
C VAL A 217 -13.27 -5.83 36.56
N LEU A 218 -12.09 -5.97 35.99
CA LEU A 218 -11.32 -7.20 35.96
C LEU A 218 -10.86 -7.56 37.38
N ASP A 219 -11.06 -8.80 37.79
CA ASP A 219 -10.61 -9.31 39.09
C ASP A 219 -9.26 -10.02 38.98
N GLU A 220 -8.64 -10.34 40.12
CA GLU A 220 -7.37 -11.10 40.20
C GLU A 220 -7.45 -12.50 39.54
N ASN A 221 -8.64 -13.00 39.20
CA ASN A 221 -8.83 -14.28 38.52
C ASN A 221 -9.02 -14.13 37.00
N THR A 222 -8.89 -12.91 36.47
CA THR A 222 -8.95 -12.66 35.03
C THR A 222 -7.86 -13.46 34.33
N LYS A 223 -8.28 -14.30 33.38
CA LYS A 223 -7.35 -15.15 32.64
C LYS A 223 -6.83 -14.42 31.42
N GLY A 224 -5.51 -14.22 31.39
CA GLY A 224 -4.80 -13.69 30.24
C GLY A 224 -5.08 -12.20 30.07
N ILE A 225 -5.05 -11.73 28.83
CA ILE A 225 -5.34 -10.35 28.46
C ILE A 225 -6.65 -10.34 27.66
N PRO A 226 -7.80 -10.07 28.30
CA PRO A 226 -9.10 -10.08 27.63
C PRO A 226 -9.12 -9.14 26.43
N HIS A 227 -9.75 -9.59 25.35
CA HIS A 227 -10.05 -8.76 24.19
C HIS A 227 -8.82 -8.17 23.48
N PHE A 228 -7.61 -8.68 23.73
CA PHE A 228 -6.35 -8.14 23.21
C PHE A 228 -6.43 -7.72 21.73
N TRP A 229 -6.76 -8.66 20.84
CA TRP A 229 -6.82 -8.37 19.40
C TRP A 229 -7.99 -7.49 19.00
N LEU A 230 -9.12 -7.56 19.70
CA LEU A 230 -10.26 -6.66 19.46
C LEU A 230 -9.88 -5.22 19.83
N THR A 231 -9.19 -5.02 20.96
CA THR A 231 -8.68 -3.70 21.36
C THR A 231 -7.68 -3.16 20.33
N VAL A 232 -6.73 -3.98 19.89
CA VAL A 232 -5.80 -3.62 18.79
C VAL A 232 -6.55 -3.16 17.54
N PHE A 233 -7.64 -3.85 17.17
CA PHE A 233 -8.42 -3.50 15.98
C PHE A 233 -9.20 -2.20 16.16
N LYS A 234 -9.68 -1.92 17.36
CA LYS A 234 -10.39 -0.68 17.67
C LYS A 234 -9.47 0.54 17.78
N ASN A 235 -8.23 0.32 18.22
CA ASN A 235 -7.23 1.37 18.36
C ASN A 235 -6.67 1.84 17.01
N VAL A 236 -6.74 1.00 15.98
CA VAL A 236 -6.18 1.29 14.65
C VAL A 236 -7.28 1.77 13.73
N ASP A 237 -7.24 3.03 13.29
CA ASP A 237 -8.28 3.65 12.45
C ASP A 237 -8.68 2.81 11.24
N MET A 238 -7.70 2.38 10.43
CA MET A 238 -7.95 1.56 9.25
C MET A 238 -8.70 0.25 9.56
N LEU A 239 -8.45 -0.37 10.71
CA LEU A 239 -9.09 -1.62 11.11
C LEU A 239 -10.42 -1.39 11.83
N SER A 240 -10.53 -0.30 12.60
CA SER A 240 -11.71 0.04 13.37
C SER A 240 -12.89 0.35 12.45
N GLU A 241 -12.65 1.01 11.31
CA GLU A 241 -13.64 1.26 10.27
C GLU A 241 -14.23 -0.04 9.68
N MET A 242 -13.47 -1.13 9.65
CA MET A 242 -13.94 -2.43 9.15
C MET A 242 -14.82 -3.16 10.16
N VAL A 243 -14.62 -2.91 11.46
CA VAL A 243 -15.27 -3.66 12.55
C VAL A 243 -16.64 -3.07 12.85
N GLN A 244 -17.69 -3.86 12.63
CA GLN A 244 -19.06 -3.47 12.97
C GLN A 244 -19.46 -3.97 14.38
N GLU A 245 -20.48 -3.37 14.98
CA GLU A 245 -20.99 -3.76 16.32
C GLU A 245 -21.31 -5.26 16.43
N ASN A 246 -21.74 -5.88 15.33
CA ASN A 246 -22.09 -7.29 15.25
C ASN A 246 -20.87 -8.22 15.30
N ASP A 247 -19.71 -7.69 14.91
CA ASP A 247 -18.46 -8.43 14.75
C ASP A 247 -17.71 -8.52 16.08
N GLU A 248 -17.84 -7.50 16.94
CA GLU A 248 -17.10 -7.43 18.21
C GLU A 248 -17.27 -8.67 19.08
N PRO A 249 -18.50 -9.20 19.31
CA PRO A 249 -18.67 -10.42 20.11
C PRO A 249 -17.97 -11.65 19.53
N ILE A 250 -17.71 -11.66 18.23
CA ILE A 250 -17.00 -12.72 17.53
C ILE A 250 -15.49 -12.53 17.67
N LEU A 251 -15.02 -11.29 17.48
CA LEU A 251 -13.62 -10.91 17.64
C LEU A 251 -13.12 -11.05 19.09
N LYS A 252 -14.02 -11.02 20.10
CA LYS A 252 -13.68 -11.39 21.48
C LYS A 252 -13.10 -12.80 21.61
N HIS A 253 -13.40 -13.70 20.66
CA HIS A 253 -12.87 -15.07 20.61
C HIS A 253 -11.57 -15.20 19.79
N LEU A 254 -11.01 -14.09 19.28
CA LEU A 254 -9.76 -14.09 18.53
C LEU A 254 -8.58 -14.19 19.51
N THR A 255 -7.83 -15.29 19.40
CA THR A 255 -6.75 -15.66 20.33
C THR A 255 -5.36 -15.33 19.81
N ASP A 256 -5.17 -15.30 18.48
CA ASP A 256 -3.89 -15.02 17.84
C ASP A 256 -4.06 -14.61 16.37
N ILE A 257 -3.11 -13.83 15.86
CA ILE A 257 -2.96 -13.52 14.44
C ILE A 257 -1.51 -13.80 14.03
N LYS A 258 -1.33 -14.65 13.02
CA LYS A 258 -0.02 -15.02 12.49
C LYS A 258 0.12 -14.67 11.02
N CYS A 259 1.35 -14.39 10.60
CA CYS A 259 1.72 -14.29 9.19
C CYS A 259 2.62 -15.48 8.84
N VAL A 260 2.20 -16.28 7.87
CA VAL A 260 2.94 -17.43 7.35
C VAL A 260 3.40 -17.11 5.94
N PHE A 261 4.71 -16.99 5.74
CA PHE A 261 5.31 -16.70 4.45
C PHE A 261 5.35 -17.95 3.57
N SER A 262 5.12 -17.78 2.27
CA SER A 262 5.28 -18.83 1.26
C SER A 262 6.62 -18.64 0.55
N GLU A 263 7.58 -19.52 0.83
CA GLU A 263 8.87 -19.56 0.13
C GLU A 263 8.75 -20.04 -1.33
N LYS A 264 7.67 -20.76 -1.67
CA LYS A 264 7.48 -21.35 -3.00
C LYS A 264 6.95 -20.31 -3.98
N ASN A 265 7.30 -20.47 -5.25
CA ASN A 265 6.68 -19.70 -6.34
C ASN A 265 5.23 -20.17 -6.59
N PRO A 266 4.26 -19.25 -6.62
CA PRO A 266 4.42 -17.80 -6.45
C PRO A 266 4.60 -17.39 -4.98
N MET A 267 5.53 -16.46 -4.74
CA MET A 267 5.79 -15.89 -3.41
C MET A 267 4.54 -15.26 -2.82
N GLY A 268 4.53 -15.07 -1.50
CA GLY A 268 3.39 -14.45 -0.83
C GLY A 268 3.35 -14.78 0.64
N PHE A 269 2.21 -14.50 1.26
CA PHE A 269 1.99 -14.76 2.68
C PHE A 269 0.53 -15.08 2.96
N THR A 270 0.28 -15.73 4.09
CA THR A 270 -1.05 -16.05 4.57
C THR A 270 -1.21 -15.52 5.98
N LEU A 271 -2.20 -14.66 6.18
CA LEU A 271 -2.65 -14.24 7.50
C LEU A 271 -3.57 -15.31 8.06
N GLU A 272 -3.26 -15.80 9.26
CA GLU A 272 -4.03 -16.82 9.97
C GLU A 272 -4.59 -16.22 11.26
N PHE A 273 -5.92 -16.21 11.36
CA PHE A 273 -6.67 -15.68 12.50
C PHE A 273 -7.20 -16.85 13.32
N TYR A 274 -6.67 -17.03 14.53
CA TYR A 274 -6.96 -18.18 15.38
C TYR A 274 -8.09 -17.86 16.35
N PHE A 275 -9.19 -18.59 16.24
CA PHE A 275 -10.33 -18.45 17.13
C PHE A 275 -10.43 -19.62 18.08
N GLU A 276 -10.78 -19.33 19.33
CA GLU A 276 -11.24 -20.37 20.24
C GLU A 276 -12.61 -20.91 19.81
N THR A 277 -13.03 -22.01 20.44
CA THR A 277 -14.36 -22.58 20.17
C THR A 277 -15.43 -21.56 20.57
N ASN A 278 -16.19 -21.09 19.59
CA ASN A 278 -17.17 -20.01 19.77
C ASN A 278 -18.55 -20.40 19.22
N ASP A 279 -19.56 -19.58 19.48
CA ASP A 279 -20.97 -19.84 19.09
C ASP A 279 -21.36 -19.35 17.69
N TYR A 280 -20.40 -18.86 16.90
CA TYR A 280 -20.65 -18.20 15.63
C TYR A 280 -20.31 -19.07 14.42
N PHE A 281 -19.15 -19.71 14.40
CA PHE A 281 -18.72 -20.59 13.32
C PHE A 281 -17.95 -21.80 13.86
N LYS A 282 -17.59 -22.75 12.99
CA LYS A 282 -16.85 -23.97 13.36
C LYS A 282 -15.34 -23.89 13.15
N ASN A 283 -14.89 -22.98 12.29
CA ASN A 283 -13.48 -22.80 11.98
C ASN A 283 -12.69 -22.46 13.25
N SER A 284 -11.57 -23.13 13.46
CA SER A 284 -10.58 -22.72 14.46
C SER A 284 -9.60 -21.68 13.91
N ILE A 285 -9.45 -21.62 12.58
CA ILE A 285 -8.55 -20.71 11.89
C ILE A 285 -9.29 -20.15 10.67
N LEU A 286 -9.33 -18.83 10.54
CA LEU A 286 -9.70 -18.15 9.31
C LEU A 286 -8.42 -17.68 8.61
N THR A 287 -8.31 -17.91 7.31
CA THR A 287 -7.09 -17.64 6.54
C THR A 287 -7.34 -16.65 5.43
N LYS A 288 -6.45 -15.67 5.28
CA LYS A 288 -6.40 -14.75 4.15
C LYS A 288 -5.04 -14.87 3.48
N LYS A 289 -5.02 -15.34 2.24
CA LYS A 289 -3.80 -15.58 1.47
C LYS A 289 -3.61 -14.49 0.43
N TYR A 290 -2.38 -13.99 0.34
CA TYR A 290 -1.92 -13.05 -0.67
C TYR A 290 -0.82 -13.69 -1.50
N ILE A 291 -0.94 -13.56 -2.82
CA ILE A 291 0.04 -14.00 -3.79
C ILE A 291 0.72 -12.74 -4.32
N MET A 292 2.06 -12.78 -4.31
CA MET A 292 2.90 -11.66 -4.71
C MET A 292 3.74 -12.03 -5.93
N LYS A 293 4.10 -11.02 -6.70
CA LYS A 293 5.01 -11.12 -7.85
C LYS A 293 6.12 -10.09 -7.68
N SER A 294 7.35 -10.50 -7.94
CA SER A 294 8.54 -9.64 -7.88
C SER A 294 9.20 -9.47 -9.27
N GLU A 295 8.55 -9.91 -10.33
CA GLU A 295 9.05 -9.76 -11.70
C GLU A 295 8.43 -8.50 -12.33
N PRO A 296 9.21 -7.71 -13.09
CA PRO A 296 8.69 -6.55 -13.80
C PRO A 296 7.63 -6.95 -14.82
N ASP A 297 6.63 -6.10 -15.05
CA ASP A 297 5.69 -6.32 -16.14
C ASP A 297 6.40 -6.20 -17.51
N GLU A 298 6.08 -7.09 -18.45
CA GLU A 298 6.60 -7.01 -19.81
C GLU A 298 5.98 -5.84 -20.60
N GLY A 299 4.74 -5.47 -20.27
CA GLY A 299 4.01 -4.36 -20.87
C GLY A 299 4.49 -3.00 -20.40
N ASP A 300 4.75 -2.86 -19.10
CA ASP A 300 5.35 -1.68 -18.49
C ASP A 300 6.48 -2.00 -17.50
N PRO A 301 7.70 -2.33 -17.97
CA PRO A 301 8.78 -2.72 -17.06
C PRO A 301 9.27 -1.62 -16.13
N PHE A 302 8.92 -0.36 -16.39
CA PHE A 302 9.40 0.79 -15.62
C PHE A 302 8.46 1.18 -14.48
N SER A 303 7.31 0.53 -14.35
CA SER A 303 6.41 0.68 -13.20
C SER A 303 6.78 -0.22 -12.02
N PHE A 304 7.75 -1.12 -12.17
CA PHE A 304 8.19 -2.02 -11.11
C PHE A 304 8.79 -1.23 -9.93
N GLU A 305 8.10 -1.24 -8.79
CA GLU A 305 8.55 -0.59 -7.55
C GLU A 305 8.94 -1.62 -6.45
N GLY A 306 8.63 -2.89 -6.68
CA GLY A 306 8.98 -3.99 -5.79
C GLY A 306 7.95 -5.13 -5.87
N PRO A 307 7.91 -6.01 -4.85
CA PRO A 307 6.94 -7.09 -4.78
C PRO A 307 5.53 -6.53 -4.62
N GLU A 308 4.67 -6.86 -5.56
CA GLU A 308 3.27 -6.43 -5.57
C GLU A 308 2.34 -7.60 -5.30
N ILE A 309 1.27 -7.35 -4.56
CA ILE A 309 0.19 -8.32 -4.37
C ILE A 309 -0.61 -8.36 -5.68
N ILE A 310 -0.60 -9.52 -6.35
CA ILE A 310 -1.32 -9.72 -7.61
C ILE A 310 -2.69 -10.40 -7.41
N LYS A 311 -2.86 -11.09 -6.28
CA LYS A 311 -4.08 -11.84 -6.01
C LYS A 311 -4.25 -12.08 -4.51
N CYS A 312 -5.48 -11.99 -4.04
CA CYS A 312 -5.85 -12.47 -2.71
C CYS A 312 -6.90 -13.58 -2.79
N SER A 313 -6.97 -14.39 -1.75
CA SER A 313 -8.01 -15.40 -1.55
C SER A 313 -8.25 -15.56 -0.05
N GLY A 314 -9.50 -15.47 0.37
CA GLY A 314 -9.88 -15.77 1.75
C GLY A 314 -10.24 -17.23 1.97
N CYS A 315 -11.05 -17.49 2.99
CA CYS A 315 -11.53 -18.84 3.33
C CYS A 315 -13.03 -18.84 3.59
N GLN A 316 -13.68 -19.97 3.33
CA GLN A 316 -15.08 -20.12 3.64
C GLN A 316 -15.31 -20.21 5.16
N ILE A 317 -16.10 -19.28 5.69
CA ILE A 317 -16.52 -19.30 7.09
C ILE A 317 -17.73 -20.25 7.24
N GLU A 318 -17.59 -21.25 8.11
CA GLU A 318 -18.63 -22.23 8.42
C GLU A 318 -19.57 -21.70 9.50
N TRP A 319 -20.37 -20.69 9.15
CA TRP A 319 -21.34 -20.07 10.05
C TRP A 319 -22.32 -21.10 10.64
N LYS A 320 -22.50 -21.04 11.96
CA LYS A 320 -23.57 -21.72 12.68
C LYS A 320 -24.91 -21.07 12.31
N LYS A 321 -26.00 -21.83 12.52
CA LYS A 321 -27.33 -21.44 12.07
C LYS A 321 -27.76 -20.08 12.64
N GLY A 322 -27.97 -19.09 11.76
CA GLY A 322 -28.44 -17.76 12.12
C GLY A 322 -27.40 -16.85 12.79
N LYS A 323 -26.11 -17.19 12.66
CA LYS A 323 -24.98 -16.45 13.23
C LYS A 323 -24.12 -15.74 12.19
N ASP A 324 -24.50 -15.87 10.92
CA ASP A 324 -23.84 -15.19 9.81
C ASP A 324 -24.12 -13.68 9.86
N VAL A 325 -23.09 -12.91 10.22
CA VAL A 325 -23.14 -11.44 10.35
C VAL A 325 -22.85 -10.72 9.02
N THR A 326 -22.34 -11.46 8.02
CA THR A 326 -22.07 -10.93 6.67
C THR A 326 -23.35 -10.78 5.84
N VAL A 327 -24.48 -11.28 6.34
CA VAL A 327 -25.76 -11.26 5.63
C VAL A 327 -26.94 -10.82 6.49
N LYS A 328 -27.84 -10.05 5.88
CA LYS A 328 -29.10 -9.60 6.46
C LYS A 328 -30.29 -10.28 5.78
N VAL A 329 -31.09 -11.02 6.55
CA VAL A 329 -32.28 -11.72 6.03
C VAL A 329 -33.50 -10.80 6.02
N VAL A 330 -33.90 -10.35 4.83
CA VAL A 330 -35.08 -9.51 4.61
C VAL A 330 -36.29 -10.37 4.23
N LYS A 331 -37.34 -10.36 5.05
CA LYS A 331 -38.60 -11.08 4.78
C LYS A 331 -39.56 -10.20 3.98
N LYS A 332 -39.77 -10.52 2.70
CA LYS A 332 -40.77 -9.87 1.85
C LYS A 332 -42.05 -10.71 1.80
N LYS A 333 -43.17 -10.15 2.27
CA LYS A 333 -44.49 -10.78 2.16
C LYS A 333 -45.03 -10.56 0.75
N LEU A 334 -45.14 -11.62 -0.04
CA LEU A 334 -45.76 -11.60 -1.36
C LEU A 334 -47.22 -12.04 -1.22
N LYS A 335 -48.14 -11.18 -1.64
CA LYS A 335 -49.58 -11.48 -1.72
C LYS A 335 -49.91 -11.92 -3.14
N HIS A 336 -50.42 -13.15 -3.30
CA HIS A 336 -50.80 -13.65 -4.61
C HIS A 336 -52.03 -12.89 -5.13
N LYS A 337 -51.94 -12.28 -6.32
CA LYS A 337 -53.12 -11.69 -7.00
C LYS A 337 -54.10 -12.83 -7.32
N GLY A 338 -55.24 -12.85 -6.64
CA GLY A 338 -56.35 -13.80 -6.92
C GLY A 338 -56.67 -14.85 -5.84
N ARG A 339 -55.73 -15.27 -4.98
CA ARG A 339 -55.95 -16.42 -4.06
C ARG A 339 -55.90 -16.08 -2.56
N GLY A 340 -55.73 -14.80 -2.19
CA GLY A 340 -55.73 -14.32 -0.80
C GLY A 340 -54.61 -14.83 0.11
N THR A 341 -53.83 -15.81 -0.33
CA THR A 341 -52.74 -16.45 0.40
C THR A 341 -51.49 -15.58 0.35
N THR A 342 -50.90 -15.34 1.52
CA THR A 342 -49.66 -14.56 1.68
C THR A 342 -48.50 -15.53 1.88
N ARG A 343 -47.51 -15.52 0.97
CA ARG A 343 -46.26 -16.28 1.12
C ARG A 343 -45.17 -15.33 1.58
N THR A 344 -44.44 -15.68 2.62
CA THR A 344 -43.25 -14.93 3.05
C THR A 344 -42.05 -15.49 2.30
N VAL A 345 -41.39 -14.65 1.49
CA VAL A 345 -40.13 -14.98 0.82
C VAL A 345 -39.01 -14.27 1.54
N THR A 346 -38.04 -15.03 2.02
CA THR A 346 -36.79 -14.53 2.60
C THR A 346 -35.81 -14.23 1.47
N LYS A 347 -35.36 -12.99 1.36
CA LYS A 347 -34.23 -12.58 0.52
C LYS A 347 -33.06 -12.25 1.44
N THR A 348 -31.91 -12.82 1.16
CA THR A 348 -30.65 -12.49 1.85
C THR A 348 -29.98 -11.35 1.08
N VAL A 349 -29.47 -10.36 1.80
CA VAL A 349 -28.71 -9.22 1.26
C VAL A 349 -27.39 -9.16 2.02
N GLU A 350 -26.30 -8.79 1.35
CA GLU A 350 -25.00 -8.57 2.00
C GLU A 350 -25.12 -7.48 3.06
N ASN A 351 -24.41 -7.69 4.16
CA ASN A 351 -24.34 -6.79 5.30
C ASN A 351 -22.87 -6.45 5.54
N ASP A 352 -22.63 -5.20 5.92
CA ASP A 352 -21.28 -4.78 6.23
C ASP A 352 -20.78 -5.52 7.49
N SER A 353 -19.53 -5.96 7.44
CA SER A 353 -18.90 -6.82 8.45
C SER A 353 -17.42 -6.99 8.15
N PHE A 354 -16.58 -6.96 9.19
CA PHE A 354 -15.17 -7.31 9.11
C PHE A 354 -14.95 -8.67 8.43
N PHE A 355 -15.85 -9.64 8.65
CA PHE A 355 -15.70 -10.99 8.13
C PHE A 355 -15.83 -11.08 6.59
N ASN A 356 -16.28 -10.01 5.92
CA ASN A 356 -16.19 -9.89 4.45
C ASN A 356 -14.73 -9.88 3.97
N PHE A 357 -13.75 -9.52 4.82
CA PHE A 357 -12.32 -9.63 4.53
C PHE A 357 -11.88 -11.04 4.12
N PHE A 358 -12.58 -12.09 4.58
CA PHE A 358 -12.30 -13.49 4.21
C PHE A 358 -13.04 -13.93 2.94
N ASN A 359 -13.79 -13.04 2.29
CA ASN A 359 -14.48 -13.30 1.03
C ASN A 359 -14.21 -12.15 0.05
N PRO A 360 -12.93 -11.92 -0.34
CA PRO A 360 -12.59 -10.84 -1.26
C PRO A 360 -13.25 -11.06 -2.63
N PRO A 361 -13.48 -9.98 -3.40
CA PRO A 361 -13.91 -10.10 -4.79
C PRO A 361 -12.97 -11.00 -5.59
N THR A 362 -13.51 -11.88 -6.43
CA THR A 362 -12.67 -12.66 -7.33
C THR A 362 -12.27 -11.79 -8.51
N PRO A 363 -10.96 -11.49 -8.72
CA PRO A 363 -10.55 -10.75 -9.90
C PRO A 363 -10.88 -11.59 -11.16
N PRO A 364 -11.43 -10.96 -12.22
CA PRO A 364 -11.64 -11.63 -13.50
C PRO A 364 -10.31 -12.10 -14.11
N GLU A 365 -10.36 -13.04 -15.06
CA GLU A 365 -9.15 -13.53 -15.74
C GLU A 365 -8.51 -12.44 -16.61
N ASP A 366 -9.32 -11.50 -17.11
CA ASP A 366 -8.87 -10.31 -17.84
C ASP A 366 -9.01 -9.05 -16.95
N GLU A 367 -7.89 -8.41 -16.63
CA GLU A 367 -7.85 -7.18 -15.80
C GLU A 367 -8.71 -6.04 -16.39
N ALA A 368 -8.81 -5.97 -17.72
CA ALA A 368 -9.64 -4.98 -18.42
C ALA A 368 -11.15 -5.16 -18.22
N GLU A 369 -11.59 -6.31 -17.69
CA GLU A 369 -12.99 -6.58 -17.35
C GLU A 369 -13.30 -6.32 -15.87
N MET A 370 -12.30 -5.93 -15.07
CA MET A 370 -12.51 -5.60 -13.66
C MET A 370 -13.31 -4.31 -13.53
N ASP A 371 -14.37 -4.33 -12.72
CA ASP A 371 -15.11 -3.12 -12.44
C ASP A 371 -14.30 -2.20 -11.49
N GLU A 372 -14.35 -0.89 -11.72
CA GLU A 372 -13.58 0.11 -10.95
C GLU A 372 -13.83 0.01 -9.43
N ASN A 373 -15.01 -0.47 -9.03
CA ASN A 373 -15.37 -0.63 -7.62
C ASN A 373 -14.71 -1.88 -7.00
N ALA A 374 -14.63 -3.00 -7.72
CA ALA A 374 -13.92 -4.20 -7.31
C ALA A 374 -12.42 -3.95 -7.24
N GLU A 375 -11.86 -3.16 -8.17
CA GLU A 375 -10.47 -2.73 -8.14
C GLU A 375 -10.16 -1.90 -6.87
N ALA A 376 -11.00 -0.91 -6.54
CA ALA A 376 -10.85 -0.13 -5.32
C ALA A 376 -10.96 -0.97 -4.04
N ILE A 377 -11.88 -1.94 -4.01
CA ILE A 377 -12.02 -2.87 -2.88
C ILE A 377 -10.77 -3.75 -2.73
N LEU A 378 -10.23 -4.27 -3.84
CA LEU A 378 -9.01 -5.09 -3.81
C LEU A 378 -7.78 -4.28 -3.41
N ALA A 379 -7.65 -3.04 -3.87
CA ALA A 379 -6.56 -2.15 -3.47
C ALA A 379 -6.58 -1.92 -1.95
N ALA A 380 -7.74 -1.58 -1.38
CA ALA A 380 -7.90 -1.45 0.07
C ALA A 380 -7.60 -2.78 0.80
N ASP A 381 -8.07 -3.91 0.27
CA ASP A 381 -7.82 -5.24 0.82
C ASP A 381 -6.33 -5.60 0.87
N PHE A 382 -5.57 -5.20 -0.15
CA PHE A 382 -4.13 -5.40 -0.24
C PHE A 382 -3.39 -4.52 0.76
N GLU A 383 -3.79 -3.26 0.89
CA GLU A 383 -3.25 -2.32 1.87
C GLU A 383 -3.46 -2.84 3.30
N ILE A 384 -4.68 -3.27 3.64
CA ILE A 384 -5.00 -3.86 4.95
C ILE A 384 -4.16 -5.13 5.20
N GLY A 385 -4.06 -6.01 4.19
CA GLY A 385 -3.26 -7.23 4.28
C GLY A 385 -1.77 -6.95 4.55
N HIS A 386 -1.22 -5.96 3.87
CA HIS A 386 0.14 -5.49 4.05
C HIS A 386 0.33 -4.86 5.44
N PHE A 387 -0.61 -4.01 5.87
CA PHE A 387 -0.57 -3.34 7.17
C PHE A 387 -0.60 -4.32 8.34
N ILE A 388 -1.47 -5.34 8.28
CA ILE A 388 -1.53 -6.39 9.32
C ILE A 388 -0.20 -7.15 9.38
N ARG A 389 0.37 -7.50 8.23
CA ARG A 389 1.64 -8.23 8.13
C ARG A 389 2.82 -7.42 8.69
N GLU A 390 2.96 -6.16 8.30
CA GLU A 390 4.17 -5.36 8.55
C GLU A 390 4.10 -4.52 9.84
N ARG A 391 2.91 -4.11 10.26
CA ARG A 391 2.73 -3.21 11.42
C ARG A 391 2.08 -3.92 12.60
N ILE A 392 0.88 -4.47 12.41
CA ILE A 392 0.07 -5.02 13.50
C ILE A 392 0.73 -6.23 14.14
N ILE A 393 1.07 -7.26 13.38
CA ILE A 393 1.60 -8.51 13.94
C ILE A 393 2.92 -8.28 14.69
N PRO A 394 3.90 -7.51 14.17
CA PRO A 394 5.15 -7.28 14.90
C PRO A 394 5.00 -6.40 16.15
N ARG A 395 4.06 -5.44 16.14
CA ARG A 395 3.92 -4.41 17.20
C ARG A 395 2.59 -4.48 17.96
N ALA A 396 1.94 -5.64 17.97
CA ALA A 396 0.58 -5.78 18.51
C ALA A 396 0.39 -5.23 19.93
N VAL A 397 1.40 -5.36 20.81
CA VAL A 397 1.33 -4.82 22.18
C VAL A 397 1.30 -3.30 22.19
N LEU A 398 2.06 -2.62 21.32
CA LEU A 398 2.08 -1.16 21.23
C LEU A 398 0.77 -0.60 20.67
N TYR A 399 0.14 -1.32 19.74
CA TYR A 399 -1.21 -0.98 19.28
C TYR A 399 -2.27 -1.27 20.35
N PHE A 400 -2.05 -2.26 21.22
CA PHE A 400 -2.93 -2.53 22.35
C PHE A 400 -2.84 -1.43 23.42
N THR A 401 -1.63 -0.97 23.75
CA THR A 401 -1.40 0.09 24.75
C THR A 401 -1.68 1.49 24.22
N GLY A 402 -1.66 1.68 22.89
CA GLY A 402 -1.89 2.96 22.23
C GLY A 402 -0.61 3.72 21.87
N GLU A 403 0.55 3.30 22.36
CA GLU A 403 1.86 3.93 22.09
C GLU A 403 2.21 3.98 20.59
N ALA A 404 1.72 3.01 19.81
CA ALA A 404 1.95 3.01 18.35
C ALA A 404 1.07 3.99 17.57
N LEU A 405 0.09 4.63 18.23
CA LEU A 405 -0.82 5.61 17.60
C LEU A 405 -0.22 7.02 17.62
N GLU A 406 0.48 7.37 18.70
CA GLU A 406 1.05 8.71 18.92
C GLU A 406 2.10 9.09 17.85
N ASP A 407 2.81 8.10 17.29
CA ASP A 407 3.78 8.29 16.20
C ASP A 407 3.14 8.74 14.87
N GLU A 408 1.83 8.55 14.67
CA GLU A 408 1.13 8.91 13.41
C GLU A 408 0.58 10.36 13.44
N ASP A 409 0.24 10.88 14.62
CA ASP A 409 -0.40 12.21 14.79
C ASP A 409 0.60 13.37 15.00
N GLU A 410 1.86 13.10 15.38
CA GLU A 410 2.87 14.15 15.67
C GLU A 410 3.32 14.94 14.41
N TYR A 411 2.83 14.60 13.21
CA TYR A 411 3.19 15.25 11.96
C TYR A 411 2.24 16.36 11.47
N ASP A 412 1.13 16.63 12.17
CA ASP A 412 0.10 17.57 11.69
C ASP A 412 -0.01 18.91 12.45
N GLU A 413 0.86 19.20 13.43
CA GLU A 413 0.76 20.42 14.27
C GLU A 413 1.88 21.48 14.08
N GLU A 414 2.47 21.60 12.89
CA GLU A 414 3.26 22.80 12.53
C GLU A 414 2.73 23.46 11.26
N GLY A 415 1.68 24.28 11.41
CA GLY A 415 1.07 24.95 10.27
C GLY A 415 0.06 26.06 10.55
N ASP A 416 0.08 26.73 11.70
CA ASP A 416 -0.69 27.97 11.90
C ASP A 416 0.19 29.05 12.55
N GLU A 417 1.10 29.62 11.76
CA GLU A 417 1.67 30.92 12.09
C GLU A 417 0.63 32.00 11.78
N GLU A 418 0.07 32.57 12.84
CA GLU A 418 -0.85 33.71 12.83
C GLU A 418 -0.29 34.90 12.02
N GLU A 419 -0.87 35.20 10.85
CA GLU A 419 -0.76 36.54 10.26
C GLU A 419 -1.60 37.53 11.06
N THR A 420 -1.01 38.08 12.13
CA THR A 420 -1.51 39.29 12.78
C THR A 420 -1.08 40.52 11.98
N ASP A 421 -1.83 40.88 10.92
CA ASP A 421 -1.65 42.17 10.23
C ASP A 421 -2.13 43.33 11.13
N GLY A 422 -1.20 43.82 11.93
CA GLY A 422 -1.33 45.02 12.73
C GLY A 422 -1.37 46.27 11.84
N LYS A 423 -2.60 46.73 11.53
CA LYS A 423 -2.85 48.11 11.14
C LYS A 423 -2.19 49.07 12.14
N ARG A 424 -1.12 49.73 11.73
CA ARG A 424 -0.64 50.97 12.34
C ARG A 424 -0.72 52.10 11.33
N ASP A 425 -1.77 52.90 11.51
CA ASP A 425 -1.88 54.26 11.03
C ASP A 425 -0.62 55.06 11.41
N CYS A 426 -0.01 55.74 10.43
CA CYS A 426 0.82 56.89 10.71
C CYS A 426 0.58 57.96 9.63
N LYS A 427 -0.33 58.89 9.94
CA LYS A 427 -0.40 60.21 9.31
C LYS A 427 0.27 61.23 10.24
N GLN A 428 0.97 62.17 9.60
CA GLN A 428 1.56 63.41 10.11
C GLN A 428 2.88 63.19 10.87
N GLN A 429 3.97 63.85 10.49
CA GLN A 429 4.09 65.28 10.23
C GLN A 429 5.21 65.61 9.24
#